data_AF-A0A537V1D5-F1
#
_entry.id   AF-A0A537V1D5-F1
#
_cell.length_a   1.000
_cell.length_b   1.000
_cell.length_c   1.000
_cell.angle_alpha   90.00
_cell.angle_beta   90.00
_cell.angle_gamma   90.00
#
_symmetry.space_group_name_H-M   'P 1'
#
loop_
_entity.id
_entity.type
_entity.pdbx_description
1 polymer ?
#
loop_
_entity_poly.entity_id
_entity_poly.type
_entity_poly.pdbx_seq_one_letter_code
_entity_poly.pdbx_strand_id
1 'polypeptide(L)'
;MSYAREPVLQPVPIESLHPTQITVGMREVEERRKRLRKQKPQKIGSFIGRHMIPVVLGPKKRHYVIDHHHLSLALHKEGLRDVLVTVVLDLSALDLNAFWTVLDHKSLVYPFDAQGRRRDFADIPKTVMQLKDDPFRSLAGELRRAGGFAKDTTPFSEFLWADFFRRKIKRKAV
;
A
#
# COMPACT_ATOMS: atom_id res chain seq x y z
N MET A 1 31.57 20.07 -4.79
CA MET A 1 30.59 18.99 -4.59
C MET A 1 29.92 18.73 -5.93
N SER A 2 30.11 17.55 -6.54
CA SER A 2 29.36 17.22 -7.77
C SER A 2 27.92 16.94 -7.37
N TYR A 3 27.01 17.81 -7.77
CA TYR A 3 25.60 17.47 -7.77
C TYR A 3 25.43 16.34 -8.81
N ALA A 4 25.05 15.15 -8.36
CA ALA A 4 24.63 14.09 -9.25
C ALA A 4 23.44 14.63 -10.05
N ARG A 5 23.66 14.93 -11.34
CA ARG A 5 22.64 15.49 -12.24
C ARG A 5 21.54 14.47 -12.57
N GLU A 6 21.78 13.20 -12.28
CA GLU A 6 20.84 12.11 -12.48
C GLU A 6 20.58 11.38 -11.15
N PRO A 7 19.32 11.28 -10.71
CA PRO A 7 19.01 10.54 -9.49
C PRO A 7 19.31 9.05 -9.71
N VAL A 8 20.25 8.50 -8.93
CA VAL A 8 20.49 7.06 -8.90
C VAL A 8 19.39 6.41 -8.06
N LEU A 9 18.47 5.72 -8.72
CA LEU A 9 17.42 4.97 -8.05
C LEU A 9 18.00 3.63 -7.55
N GLN A 10 18.02 3.46 -6.23
CA GLN A 10 18.43 2.21 -5.61
C GLN A 10 17.21 1.30 -5.40
N PRO A 11 17.26 0.04 -5.88
CA PRO A 11 16.23 -0.94 -5.57
C PRO A 11 16.15 -1.21 -4.06
N VAL A 12 14.93 -1.37 -3.56
CA VAL A 12 14.62 -1.68 -2.17
C VAL A 12 13.95 -3.06 -2.10
N PRO A 13 14.41 -3.97 -1.23
CA PRO A 13 13.75 -5.26 -1.04
C PRO A 13 12.31 -5.07 -0.57
N ILE A 14 11.34 -5.72 -1.22
CA ILE A 14 9.92 -5.62 -0.86
C ILE A 14 9.70 -6.08 0.59
N GLU A 15 10.46 -7.08 1.06
CA GLU A 15 10.40 -7.59 2.43
C GLU A 15 10.80 -6.54 3.48
N SER A 16 11.57 -5.53 3.09
CA SER A 16 11.99 -4.43 3.98
C SER A 16 10.96 -3.29 4.07
N LEU A 17 9.95 -3.31 3.20
CA LEU A 17 8.91 -2.28 3.17
C LEU A 17 7.96 -2.43 4.36
N HIS A 18 7.84 -1.35 5.13
CA HIS A 18 6.94 -1.27 6.27
C HIS A 18 5.59 -0.72 5.79
N PRO A 19 4.48 -1.46 5.88
CA PRO A 19 3.18 -0.93 5.52
C PRO A 19 2.71 0.15 6.50
N THR A 20 1.81 1.02 6.05
CA THR A 20 1.08 1.98 6.90
C THR A 20 -0.41 1.66 6.98
N GLN A 21 -0.81 0.45 6.61
CA GLN A 21 -2.17 -0.07 6.77
C GLN A 21 -2.14 -1.53 7.21
N ILE A 22 -3.22 -2.00 7.82
CA ILE A 22 -3.32 -3.39 8.33
C ILE A 22 -3.86 -4.33 7.25
N THR A 23 -4.78 -3.85 6.42
CA THR A 23 -5.56 -4.68 5.50
C THR A 23 -5.41 -4.29 4.05
N VAL A 24 -5.65 -5.23 3.15
CA VAL A 24 -5.81 -5.04 1.71
C VAL A 24 -6.97 -5.89 1.23
N GLY A 25 -7.49 -5.60 0.04
CA GLY A 25 -8.41 -6.51 -0.64
C GLY A 25 -7.64 -7.58 -1.40
N MET A 26 -7.61 -8.83 -0.93
CA MET A 26 -6.84 -9.90 -1.56
C MET A 26 -7.33 -10.26 -2.96
N ARG A 27 -8.61 -10.02 -3.29
CA ARG A 27 -9.09 -10.18 -4.68
C ARG A 27 -8.40 -9.19 -5.61
N GLU A 28 -8.25 -7.93 -5.21
CA GLU A 28 -7.52 -6.93 -6.00
C GLU A 28 -6.04 -7.26 -6.12
N VAL A 29 -5.41 -7.83 -5.07
CA VAL A 29 -4.05 -8.36 -5.14
C VAL A 29 -3.96 -9.46 -6.20
N GLU A 30 -4.86 -10.44 -6.18
CA GLU A 30 -4.86 -11.55 -7.12
C GLU A 30 -5.11 -11.10 -8.57
N GLU A 31 -5.95 -10.10 -8.81
CA GLU A 31 -6.11 -9.52 -10.13
C GLU A 31 -4.84 -8.85 -10.65
N ARG A 32 -4.12 -8.13 -9.78
CA ARG A 32 -2.82 -7.54 -10.12
C ARG A 32 -1.82 -8.61 -10.48
N ARG A 33 -1.75 -9.69 -9.69
CA ARG A 33 -0.93 -10.89 -10.00
C ARG A 33 -1.26 -11.46 -11.38
N LYS A 34 -2.55 -11.69 -11.67
CA LYS A 34 -3.01 -12.18 -12.99
C LYS A 34 -2.59 -11.25 -14.13
N ARG A 35 -2.65 -9.93 -13.93
CA ARG A 35 -2.19 -8.95 -14.92
C ARG A 35 -0.68 -9.00 -15.12
N LEU A 36 0.08 -9.14 -14.03
CA LEU A 36 1.54 -9.27 -14.07
C LEU A 36 1.98 -10.52 -14.84
N ARG A 37 1.36 -11.68 -14.59
CA ARG A 37 1.65 -12.94 -15.31
C ARG A 37 1.44 -12.87 -16.81
N LYS A 38 0.53 -12.02 -17.28
CA LYS A 38 0.27 -11.80 -18.71
C LYS A 38 1.33 -10.93 -19.39
N GLN A 39 2.20 -10.28 -18.62
CA GLN A 39 3.25 -9.43 -19.20
C GLN A 39 4.49 -10.24 -19.56
N LYS A 40 5.13 -9.85 -20.67
CA LYS A 40 6.46 -10.38 -21.03
C LYS A 40 7.52 -9.88 -20.03
N PRO A 41 8.59 -10.64 -19.75
CA PRO A 41 9.63 -10.25 -18.80
C PRO A 41 10.23 -8.86 -19.02
N GLN A 42 10.49 -8.46 -20.28
CA GLN A 42 11.01 -7.10 -20.56
C GLN A 42 10.02 -6.00 -20.17
N LYS A 43 8.71 -6.27 -20.24
CA LYS A 43 7.67 -5.32 -19.83
C LYS A 43 7.58 -5.22 -18.30
N ILE A 44 7.95 -6.27 -17.56
CA ILE A 44 7.99 -6.26 -16.09
C ILE A 44 9.05 -5.28 -15.58
N GLY A 45 10.26 -5.27 -16.17
CA GLY A 45 11.30 -4.30 -15.81
C GLY A 45 10.86 -2.85 -16.03
N SER A 46 10.30 -2.55 -17.21
CA SER A 46 9.73 -1.22 -17.50
C SER A 46 8.54 -0.89 -16.60
N PHE A 47 7.72 -1.89 -16.24
CA PHE A 47 6.61 -1.74 -15.33
C PHE A 47 7.10 -1.34 -13.93
N ILE A 48 8.10 -2.02 -13.36
CA ILE A 48 8.69 -1.66 -12.06
C ILE A 48 9.26 -0.23 -12.09
N GLY A 49 9.97 0.12 -13.18
CA GLY A 49 10.52 1.46 -13.36
C GLY A 49 9.46 2.57 -13.36
N ARG A 50 8.27 2.30 -13.90
CA ARG A 50 7.15 3.26 -13.96
C ARG A 50 6.26 3.26 -12.71
N HIS A 51 6.32 2.22 -11.89
CA HIS A 51 5.45 2.03 -10.73
C HIS A 51 6.28 2.03 -9.44
N MET A 52 6.99 3.13 -9.22
CA MET A 52 7.73 3.36 -7.98
C MET A 52 6.74 3.41 -6.81
N ILE A 53 7.07 2.73 -5.72
CA ILE A 53 6.23 2.68 -4.52
C ILE A 53 6.46 3.98 -3.73
N PRO A 54 5.44 4.83 -3.52
CA PRO A 54 5.60 6.02 -2.71
C PRO A 54 5.77 5.63 -1.23
N VAL A 55 6.79 6.20 -0.61
CA VAL A 55 7.14 5.92 0.79
C VAL A 55 7.43 7.20 1.56
N VAL A 56 7.25 7.12 2.87
CA VAL A 56 7.87 8.05 3.83
C VAL A 56 9.12 7.39 4.38
N LEU A 57 10.23 8.11 4.41
CA LEU A 57 11.44 7.64 5.10
C LEU A 57 11.26 7.91 6.60
N GLY A 58 11.12 6.86 7.39
CA GLY A 58 10.87 6.94 8.83
C GLY A 58 12.10 6.65 9.69
N PRO A 59 11.90 6.54 11.02
CA PRO A 59 12.97 6.31 11.98
C PRO A 59 13.85 5.11 11.58
N LYS A 60 15.16 5.21 11.83
CA LYS A 60 16.16 4.22 11.39
C LYS A 60 16.22 4.05 9.87
N LYS A 61 15.84 5.09 9.10
CA LYS A 61 15.82 5.12 7.62
C LYS A 61 15.02 3.99 7.00
N ARG A 62 13.90 3.62 7.63
CA ARG A 62 13.00 2.57 7.12
C ARG A 62 12.00 3.16 6.13
N HIS A 63 11.67 2.41 5.09
CA HIS A 63 10.71 2.84 4.07
C HIS A 63 9.28 2.43 4.46
N TYR A 64 8.44 3.42 4.76
CA TYR A 64 7.03 3.23 5.11
C TYR A 64 6.14 3.48 3.89
N VAL A 65 5.48 2.43 3.38
CA VAL A 65 4.64 2.45 2.18
C VAL A 65 3.35 3.22 2.47
N ILE A 66 3.11 4.31 1.74
CA ILE A 66 1.92 5.16 1.93
C ILE A 66 0.84 4.97 0.85
N ASP A 67 1.19 4.34 -0.27
CA ASP A 67 0.24 3.88 -1.28
C ASP A 67 0.85 2.65 -1.98
N HIS A 68 0.03 1.92 -2.73
CA HIS A 68 0.39 0.76 -3.54
C HIS A 68 0.65 -0.53 -2.76
N HIS A 69 0.11 -0.69 -1.55
CA HIS A 69 0.24 -1.92 -0.76
C HIS A 69 -0.24 -3.17 -1.52
N HIS A 70 -1.35 -3.08 -2.27
CA HIS A 70 -1.81 -4.19 -3.12
C HIS A 70 -0.81 -4.54 -4.21
N LEU A 71 -0.13 -3.55 -4.78
CA LEU A 71 0.89 -3.77 -5.81
C LEU A 71 2.15 -4.37 -5.21
N SER A 72 2.67 -3.81 -4.11
CA SER A 72 3.85 -4.35 -3.42
C SER A 72 3.64 -5.83 -3.04
N LEU A 73 2.48 -6.16 -2.48
CA LEU A 73 2.15 -7.54 -2.14
C LEU A 73 1.99 -8.43 -3.39
N ALA A 74 1.39 -7.92 -4.47
CA ALA A 74 1.26 -8.67 -5.72
C ALA A 74 2.62 -8.97 -6.36
N LEU A 75 3.53 -7.97 -6.42
CA LEU A 75 4.88 -8.13 -6.96
C LEU A 75 5.66 -9.19 -6.18
N HIS A 76 5.64 -9.12 -4.84
CA HIS A 76 6.27 -10.13 -3.99
C HIS A 76 5.68 -11.53 -4.24
N LYS A 77 4.34 -11.66 -4.33
CA LYS A 77 3.68 -12.95 -4.61
C LYS A 77 3.93 -13.49 -6.02
N GLU A 78 4.47 -12.68 -6.93
CA GLU A 78 4.95 -13.10 -8.26
C GLU A 78 6.48 -13.33 -8.30
N GLY A 79 7.14 -13.33 -7.14
CA GLY A 79 8.56 -13.69 -7.00
C GLY A 79 9.54 -12.54 -7.25
N LEU A 80 9.05 -11.31 -7.41
CA LEU A 80 9.93 -10.14 -7.46
C LEU A 80 10.46 -9.84 -6.06
N ARG A 81 11.76 -9.61 -5.97
CA ARG A 81 12.45 -9.32 -4.70
C ARG A 81 12.52 -7.83 -4.40
N ASP A 82 12.76 -7.03 -5.43
CA ASP A 82 13.08 -5.62 -5.29
C ASP A 82 12.09 -4.74 -6.06
N VAL A 83 11.87 -3.53 -5.54
CA VAL A 83 11.10 -2.46 -6.19
C VAL A 83 11.86 -1.14 -6.11
N LEU A 84 11.49 -0.19 -6.95
CA LEU A 84 11.91 1.19 -6.79
C LEU A 84 10.93 1.93 -5.87
N VAL A 85 11.45 2.87 -5.09
CA VAL A 85 10.65 3.69 -4.18
C VAL A 85 10.83 5.17 -4.47
N THR A 86 9.77 5.95 -4.27
CA THR A 86 9.84 7.42 -4.28
C THR A 86 9.65 7.92 -2.86
N VAL A 87 10.68 8.54 -2.28
CA VAL A 87 10.55 9.16 -0.96
C VAL A 87 9.77 10.46 -1.10
N VAL A 88 8.54 10.48 -0.58
CA VAL A 88 7.63 11.64 -0.63
C VAL A 88 7.88 12.60 0.54
N LEU A 89 8.26 12.05 1.70
CA LEU A 89 8.63 12.81 2.89
C LEU A 89 9.78 12.10 3.60
N ASP A 90 10.73 12.87 4.13
CA ASP A 90 11.76 12.37 5.03
C ASP A 90 11.43 12.80 6.47
N LEU A 91 11.06 11.83 7.30
CA LEU A 91 10.78 11.95 8.72
C LEU A 91 11.76 11.09 9.55
N SER A 92 12.92 10.75 9.00
CA SER A 92 13.87 9.82 9.61
C SER A 92 14.52 10.34 10.90
N ALA A 93 14.45 11.65 11.12
CA ALA A 93 14.92 12.33 12.33
C ALA A 93 13.95 12.24 13.53
N LEU A 94 12.69 11.85 13.31
CA LEU A 94 11.71 11.72 14.40
C LEU A 94 11.92 10.43 15.18
N ASP A 95 11.49 10.42 16.45
CA ASP A 95 11.24 9.16 17.16
C ASP A 95 9.98 8.46 16.64
N LEU A 96 9.77 7.21 17.05
CA LEU A 96 8.68 6.38 16.52
C LEU A 96 7.28 6.90 16.87
N ASN A 97 7.09 7.49 18.06
CA ASN A 97 5.78 7.99 18.49
C ASN A 97 5.43 9.28 17.76
N ALA A 98 6.40 10.20 17.66
CA ALA A 98 6.26 11.42 16.86
C ALA A 98 6.01 11.10 15.39
N PHE A 99 6.74 10.11 14.84
CA PHE A 99 6.56 9.64 13.46
C PHE A 99 5.12 9.20 13.19
N TRP A 100 4.56 8.30 13.99
CA TRP A 100 3.18 7.84 13.78
C TRP A 100 2.15 8.96 13.94
N THR A 101 2.36 9.86 14.90
CA THR A 101 1.50 11.03 15.09
C THR A 101 1.46 11.90 13.83
N VAL A 102 2.62 12.17 13.22
CA VAL A 102 2.69 12.95 11.97
C VAL A 102 2.02 12.21 10.81
N LEU A 103 2.23 10.90 10.68
CA LEU A 103 1.58 10.10 9.63
C LEU A 103 0.05 10.14 9.74
N ASP A 104 -0.48 10.03 10.95
CA ASP A 104 -1.92 10.08 11.22
C ASP A 104 -2.49 11.47 10.93
N HIS A 105 -1.84 12.53 11.42
CA HIS A 105 -2.22 13.92 11.13
C HIS A 105 -2.19 14.26 9.63
N LYS A 106 -1.33 13.60 8.84
CA LYS A 106 -1.23 13.81 7.39
C LYS A 106 -2.07 12.83 6.57
N SER A 107 -2.89 11.98 7.21
CA SER A 107 -3.67 10.94 6.51
C SER A 107 -2.80 10.01 5.65
N LEU A 108 -1.62 9.62 6.16
CA LEU A 108 -0.66 8.72 5.50
C LEU A 108 -0.62 7.30 6.11
N VAL A 109 -1.47 7.05 7.10
CA VAL A 109 -1.61 5.76 7.79
C VAL A 109 -3.10 5.42 7.93
N TYR A 110 -3.42 4.14 7.81
CA TYR A 110 -4.77 3.60 7.94
C TYR A 110 -4.80 2.40 8.90
N PRO A 111 -4.80 2.64 10.23
CA PRO A 111 -4.68 1.60 11.25
C PRO A 111 -6.03 0.94 11.56
N PHE A 112 -6.69 0.33 10.58
CA PHE A 112 -7.99 -0.34 10.76
C PHE A 112 -7.92 -1.83 10.43
N ASP A 113 -8.50 -2.67 11.30
CA ASP A 113 -8.54 -4.13 11.09
C ASP A 113 -9.55 -4.54 9.99
N ALA A 114 -9.62 -5.85 9.71
CA ALA A 114 -10.54 -6.42 8.71
C ALA A 114 -12.03 -6.33 9.10
N GLN A 115 -12.33 -5.86 10.32
CA GLN A 115 -13.67 -5.54 10.80
C GLN A 115 -13.93 -4.04 10.77
N GLY A 116 -12.92 -3.20 10.51
CA GLY A 116 -13.05 -1.75 10.32
C GLY A 116 -12.94 -1.00 11.62
N ARG A 117 -12.36 -1.65 12.63
CA ARG A 117 -12.10 -1.04 13.92
C ARG A 117 -10.71 -0.45 13.88
N ARG A 118 -10.60 0.79 14.34
CA ARG A 118 -9.31 1.43 14.54
C ARG A 118 -8.50 0.64 15.56
N ARG A 119 -7.21 0.49 15.30
CA ARG A 119 -6.24 -0.27 16.08
C ARG A 119 -5.07 0.62 16.46
N ASP A 120 -4.23 0.12 17.36
CA ASP A 120 -2.98 0.78 17.71
C ASP A 120 -2.00 0.70 16.52
N PHE A 121 -1.06 1.64 16.42
CA PHE A 121 -0.01 1.59 15.38
C PHE A 121 0.87 0.35 15.52
N ALA A 122 1.03 -0.21 16.72
CA ALA A 122 1.73 -1.47 16.95
C ALA A 122 1.04 -2.68 16.30
N ASP A 123 -0.26 -2.59 15.99
CA ASP A 123 -1.00 -3.62 15.27
C ASP A 123 -0.76 -3.56 13.74
N ILE A 124 -0.09 -2.51 13.24
CA ILE A 124 0.31 -2.44 11.83
C ILE A 124 1.40 -3.48 11.56
N PRO A 125 1.24 -4.33 10.53
CA PRO A 125 2.23 -5.36 10.23
C PRO A 125 3.60 -4.76 9.93
N LYS A 126 4.67 -5.52 10.19
CA LYS A 126 6.04 -5.05 9.94
C LYS A 126 6.45 -5.17 8.48
N THR A 127 5.76 -6.04 7.73
CA THR A 127 6.03 -6.28 6.31
C THR A 127 4.74 -6.32 5.51
N VAL A 128 4.81 -5.98 4.22
CA VAL A 128 3.65 -6.04 3.32
C VAL A 128 3.09 -7.47 3.17
N MET A 129 3.89 -8.51 3.41
CA MET A 129 3.44 -9.91 3.33
C MET A 129 2.42 -10.28 4.42
N GLN A 130 2.41 -9.52 5.53
CA GLN A 130 1.56 -9.75 6.69
C GLN A 130 0.22 -8.98 6.62
N LEU A 131 -0.03 -8.27 5.52
CA LEU A 131 -1.30 -7.56 5.30
C LEU A 131 -2.46 -8.56 5.29
N LYS A 132 -3.53 -8.21 6.03
CA LYS A 132 -4.70 -9.07 6.19
C LYS A 132 -5.74 -8.79 5.11
N ASP A 133 -6.55 -9.79 4.80
CA ASP A 133 -7.64 -9.61 3.84
C ASP A 133 -8.82 -8.84 4.47
N ASP A 134 -9.26 -7.81 3.76
CA ASP A 134 -10.54 -7.14 3.93
C ASP A 134 -11.41 -7.35 2.66
N PRO A 135 -12.36 -8.30 2.70
CA PRO A 135 -13.24 -8.57 1.56
C PRO A 135 -14.05 -7.36 1.10
N PHE A 136 -14.45 -6.48 2.03
CA PHE A 136 -15.20 -5.27 1.69
C PHE A 136 -14.31 -4.25 0.99
N ARG A 137 -13.01 -4.22 1.28
CA ARG A 137 -12.05 -3.41 0.52
C ARG A 137 -11.92 -3.92 -0.93
N SER A 138 -12.02 -5.23 -1.15
CA SER A 138 -12.12 -5.79 -2.50
C SER A 138 -13.42 -5.36 -3.18
N LEU A 139 -14.57 -5.51 -2.49
CA LEU A 139 -15.89 -5.11 -3.01
C LEU A 139 -15.92 -3.64 -3.43
N ALA A 140 -15.41 -2.74 -2.60
CA ALA A 140 -15.35 -1.31 -2.93
C ALA A 140 -14.48 -1.06 -4.18
N GLY A 141 -13.34 -1.76 -4.30
CA GLY A 141 -12.49 -1.70 -5.49
C GLY A 141 -13.19 -2.18 -6.76
N GLU A 142 -13.94 -3.28 -6.68
CA GLU A 142 -14.74 -3.80 -7.80
C GLU A 142 -15.85 -2.83 -8.20
N LEU A 143 -16.61 -2.32 -7.22
CA LEU A 143 -17.71 -1.42 -7.48
C LEU A 143 -17.21 -0.13 -8.15
N ARG A 144 -16.06 0.41 -7.71
CA ARG A 144 -15.44 1.55 -8.39
C ARG A 144 -15.10 1.24 -9.84
N ARG A 145 -14.55 0.06 -10.12
CA ARG A 145 -14.24 -0.37 -11.51
C ARG A 145 -15.49 -0.55 -12.36
N ALA A 146 -16.60 -0.97 -11.76
CA ALA A 146 -17.90 -1.08 -12.41
C ALA A 146 -18.62 0.28 -12.58
N GLY A 147 -18.01 1.39 -12.13
CA GLY A 147 -18.60 2.73 -12.25
C GLY A 147 -19.61 3.08 -11.16
N GLY A 148 -19.68 2.32 -10.06
CA GLY A 148 -20.63 2.59 -8.96
C GLY A 148 -20.29 3.83 -8.13
N PHE A 149 -19.05 4.34 -8.21
CA PHE A 149 -18.67 5.66 -7.71
C PHE A 149 -17.41 6.17 -8.43
N ALA A 150 -17.23 7.49 -8.46
CA ALA A 150 -16.08 8.13 -9.10
C ALA A 150 -14.79 7.94 -8.28
N LYS A 151 -13.64 7.92 -8.97
CA LYS A 151 -12.35 8.04 -8.28
C LYS A 151 -12.28 9.43 -7.66
N ASP A 152 -11.96 9.48 -6.38
CA ASP A 152 -11.84 10.72 -5.62
C ASP A 152 -10.40 10.94 -5.13
N THR A 153 -10.05 12.18 -4.86
CA THR A 153 -8.71 12.54 -4.34
C THR A 153 -8.62 12.40 -2.81
N THR A 154 -9.74 12.21 -2.12
CA THR A 154 -9.77 11.94 -0.68
C THR A 154 -8.99 10.66 -0.37
N PRO A 155 -8.01 10.72 0.54
CA PRO A 155 -7.27 9.55 1.00
C PRO A 155 -8.21 8.44 1.47
N PHE A 156 -7.88 7.19 1.15
CA PHE A 156 -8.60 6.01 1.62
C PHE A 156 -10.09 5.94 1.20
N SER A 157 -10.50 6.62 0.12
CA SER A 157 -11.91 6.63 -0.33
C SER A 157 -12.52 5.23 -0.48
N GLU A 158 -11.79 4.25 -1.04
CA GLU A 158 -12.29 2.87 -1.13
C GLU A 158 -12.47 2.18 0.23
N PHE A 159 -11.72 2.58 1.26
CA PHE A 159 -11.94 2.07 2.62
C PHE A 159 -13.18 2.67 3.27
N LEU A 160 -13.49 3.95 3.01
CA LEU A 160 -14.74 4.56 3.47
C LEU A 160 -15.96 3.86 2.86
N TRP A 161 -15.89 3.54 1.56
CA TRP A 161 -16.90 2.70 0.91
C TRP A 161 -16.97 1.28 1.49
N ALA A 162 -15.81 0.65 1.77
CA ALA A 162 -15.78 -0.65 2.43
C ALA A 162 -16.44 -0.66 3.81
N ASP A 163 -16.30 0.44 4.57
CA ASP A 163 -16.97 0.62 5.85
C ASP A 163 -18.48 0.90 5.71
N PHE A 164 -18.89 1.61 4.67
CA PHE A 164 -20.30 1.74 4.34
C PHE A 164 -20.93 0.37 4.02
N PHE A 165 -20.27 -0.45 3.20
CA PHE A 165 -20.81 -1.75 2.79
C PHE A 165 -20.86 -2.78 3.91
N ARG A 166 -19.85 -2.84 4.80
CA ARG A 166 -19.87 -3.83 5.89
C ARG A 166 -21.00 -3.66 6.89
N ARG A 167 -21.53 -2.45 7.01
CA ARG A 167 -22.70 -2.15 7.85
C ARG A 167 -24.03 -2.54 7.20
N LYS A 168 -24.03 -2.81 5.89
CA LYS A 168 -25.24 -3.05 5.10
C LYS A 168 -25.30 -4.43 4.44
N ILE A 169 -24.16 -5.06 4.20
CA ILE A 169 -24.04 -6.34 3.50
C ILE A 169 -23.43 -7.37 4.45
N LYS A 170 -24.07 -8.54 4.56
CA LYS A 170 -23.56 -9.64 5.37
C LYS A 170 -22.23 -10.12 4.81
N ARG A 171 -21.22 -10.33 5.66
CA ARG A 171 -19.88 -10.80 5.26
C ARG A 171 -19.90 -12.05 4.37
N LYS A 172 -20.84 -12.97 4.60
CA LYS A 172 -21.00 -14.19 3.79
C LYS A 172 -21.42 -13.97 2.33
N ALA A 173 -21.81 -12.74 1.95
CA ALA A 173 -22.23 -12.37 0.61
C ALA A 173 -21.13 -11.61 -0.17
N VAL A 174 -19.92 -11.50 0.39
CA VAL A 174 -18.78 -10.72 -0.14
C VAL A 174 -17.58 -11.63 -0.39
#